data_AF-A0A951MVL6-F1
#
_entry.id   AF-A0A951MVL6-F1
#
_cell.length_a   1.000
_cell.length_b   1.000
_cell.length_c   1.000
_cell.angle_alpha   90.00
_cell.angle_beta   90.00
_cell.angle_gamma   90.00
#
_symmetry.space_group_name_H-M   'P 1'
#
loop_
_entity.id
_entity.type
_entity.pdbx_description
1 polymer ?
#
loop_
_entity_poly.entity_id
_entity_poly.type
_entity_poly.pdbx_seq_one_letter_code
_entity_poly.pdbx_strand_id
1 'polypeptide(L)'
;MAPFAAALAVVLATGVAVLATRWLPTAVPSELTAPERVPFLGGGLPEVHAWSRYHVRYYAMALLFLAFDMEMVFMYPWAVVFVEEGVLALIEMLMFIVILVLGILYAWREGALRWA
;
A
#
# COMPACT_ATOMS: atom_id res chain seq x y z
N MET A 1 -15.14 -22.78 -11.07
CA MET A 1 -13.66 -22.79 -11.04
C MET A 1 -13.04 -22.51 -12.42
N ALA A 2 -13.47 -23.18 -13.49
CA ALA A 2 -12.99 -22.93 -14.87
C ALA A 2 -13.03 -21.46 -15.35
N PRO A 3 -14.07 -20.65 -15.11
CA PRO A 3 -14.09 -19.26 -15.59
C PRO A 3 -13.08 -18.37 -14.85
N PHE A 4 -12.84 -18.61 -13.56
CA PHE A 4 -11.86 -17.86 -12.77
C PHE A 4 -10.43 -18.20 -13.17
N ALA A 5 -10.15 -19.48 -13.45
CA ALA A 5 -8.86 -19.91 -13.96
C ALA A 5 -8.56 -19.30 -15.35
N ALA A 6 -9.57 -19.22 -16.22
CA ALA A 6 -9.45 -18.58 -17.53
C ALA A 6 -9.20 -17.07 -17.40
N ALA A 7 -9.95 -16.37 -16.54
CA ALA A 7 -9.74 -14.94 -16.29
C ALA A 7 -8.32 -14.65 -15.74
N LEU A 8 -7.86 -15.46 -14.77
CA LEU A 8 -6.50 -15.34 -14.22
C LEU A 8 -5.43 -15.58 -15.29
N ALA A 9 -5.60 -16.62 -16.13
CA ALA A 9 -4.67 -16.90 -17.21
C ALA A 9 -4.58 -15.76 -18.23
N VAL A 10 -5.70 -15.12 -18.57
CA VAL A 10 -5.73 -13.95 -19.46
C VAL A 10 -5.01 -12.75 -18.84
N VAL A 11 -5.25 -12.46 -17.56
CA VAL A 11 -4.58 -11.36 -16.85
C VAL A 11 -3.07 -11.57 -16.80
N LEU A 12 -2.63 -12.79 -16.45
CA LEU A 12 -1.22 -13.14 -16.40
C LEU A 12 -0.58 -13.10 -17.79
N ALA A 13 -1.23 -13.67 -18.81
CA ALA A 13 -0.73 -13.66 -20.18
C ALA A 13 -0.58 -12.24 -20.72
N THR A 14 -1.55 -11.37 -20.42
CA THR A 14 -1.51 -9.95 -20.82
C THR A 14 -0.40 -9.20 -20.06
N GLY A 15 -0.24 -9.44 -18.76
CA GLY A 15 0.87 -8.88 -17.98
C GLY A 15 2.23 -9.31 -18.53
N VAL A 16 2.41 -10.59 -18.83
CA VAL A 16 3.63 -11.13 -19.45
C VAL A 16 3.86 -10.54 -20.83
N ALA A 17 2.83 -10.42 -21.67
CA ALA A 17 2.95 -9.83 -23.00
C ALA A 17 3.36 -8.34 -22.92
N VAL A 18 2.77 -7.57 -22.01
CA VAL A 18 3.15 -6.17 -21.78
C VAL A 18 4.59 -6.07 -21.31
N LEU A 19 5.01 -6.91 -20.35
CA LEU A 19 6.39 -6.94 -19.91
C LEU A 19 7.32 -7.33 -21.08
N ALA A 20 7.00 -8.37 -21.85
CA ALA A 20 7.78 -8.76 -23.02
C ALA A 20 7.97 -7.60 -24.00
N THR A 21 6.91 -6.85 -24.33
CA THR A 21 7.03 -5.67 -25.21
C THR A 21 7.89 -4.54 -24.63
N ARG A 22 8.07 -4.46 -23.31
CA ARG A 22 8.97 -3.50 -22.65
C ARG A 22 10.41 -3.99 -22.54
N TRP A 23 10.63 -5.30 -22.44
CA TRP A 23 11.97 -5.91 -22.36
C TRP A 23 12.61 -6.14 -23.73
N LEU A 24 11.84 -6.57 -24.75
CA LEU A 24 12.36 -6.81 -26.11
C LEU A 24 13.09 -5.60 -26.73
N PRO A 25 12.64 -4.34 -26.57
CA PRO A 25 13.32 -3.17 -27.10
C PRO A 25 14.60 -2.79 -26.34
N THR A 26 14.84 -3.32 -25.13
CA THR A 26 16.09 -3.02 -24.38
C THR A 26 17.33 -3.69 -25.00
N ALA A 27 17.12 -4.67 -25.89
CA ALA A 27 18.18 -5.23 -26.74
C ALA A 27 18.54 -4.32 -27.92
N VAL A 28 17.72 -3.32 -28.24
CA VAL A 28 18.02 -2.27 -29.22
C VAL A 28 18.68 -1.12 -28.46
N PRO A 29 19.90 -0.67 -28.84
CA PRO A 29 20.55 0.44 -28.17
C PRO A 29 19.66 1.67 -28.22
N SER A 30 19.31 2.24 -27.06
CA SER A 30 18.54 3.47 -27.04
C SER A 30 19.37 4.60 -27.64
N GLU A 31 18.82 5.34 -28.60
CA GLU A 31 19.44 6.57 -29.15
C GLU A 31 19.41 7.75 -28.16
N LEU A 32 19.07 7.51 -26.89
CA LEU A 32 19.01 8.54 -25.86
C LEU A 32 20.36 9.23 -25.72
N THR A 33 20.33 10.56 -25.85
CA THR A 33 21.50 11.43 -25.67
C THR A 33 21.86 11.52 -24.18
N ALA A 34 23.11 11.85 -23.83
CA ALA A 34 23.57 11.93 -22.43
C ALA A 34 22.62 12.69 -21.45
N PRO A 35 21.94 13.80 -21.84
CA PRO A 35 20.97 14.50 -20.98
C PRO A 35 19.68 13.71 -20.71
N GLU A 36 19.30 12.81 -21.62
CA GLU A 36 18.06 12.01 -21.52
C GLU A 36 18.25 10.74 -20.68
N ARG A 37 19.51 10.40 -20.37
CA ARG A 37 19.89 9.23 -19.55
C ARG A 37 19.99 9.54 -18.07
N VAL A 38 19.82 10.80 -17.67
CA VAL A 38 19.85 11.23 -16.27
C VAL A 38 18.48 11.76 -15.85
N PRO A 39 18.03 11.47 -14.62
CA PRO A 39 16.71 11.91 -14.15
C PRO A 39 16.74 13.41 -13.84
N PHE A 40 16.56 14.27 -14.86
CA PHE A 40 16.60 15.71 -14.64
C PHE A 40 16.16 16.60 -15.84
N LEU A 41 15.14 17.45 -15.65
CA LEU A 41 14.62 18.40 -16.67
C LEU A 41 14.92 19.90 -16.36
N GLY A 42 15.79 20.26 -15.39
CA GLY A 42 15.81 21.62 -14.80
C GLY A 42 17.13 22.43 -14.69
N GLY A 43 18.22 22.17 -15.45
CA GLY A 43 19.59 22.78 -15.21
C GLY A 43 20.84 21.97 -14.71
N GLY A 44 20.89 21.29 -13.54
CA GLY A 44 22.03 20.50 -13.01
C GLY A 44 21.78 19.05 -12.49
N LEU A 45 22.86 18.33 -12.20
CA LEU A 45 22.84 16.94 -11.70
C LEU A 45 22.41 16.87 -10.21
N PRO A 46 21.76 15.78 -9.77
CA PRO A 46 21.40 15.62 -8.36
C PRO A 46 22.66 15.54 -7.49
N GLU A 47 22.83 16.51 -6.59
CA GLU A 47 23.98 16.60 -5.69
C GLU A 47 23.83 15.71 -4.43
N VAL A 48 22.61 15.27 -4.13
CA VAL A 48 22.27 14.51 -2.92
C VAL A 48 21.58 13.20 -3.29
N HIS A 49 21.85 12.16 -2.52
CA HIS A 49 21.19 10.87 -2.70
C HIS A 49 19.67 10.99 -2.51
N ALA A 50 18.89 10.33 -3.36
CA ALA A 50 17.43 10.44 -3.36
C ALA A 50 16.77 10.09 -2.01
N TRP A 51 17.44 9.29 -1.18
CA TRP A 51 16.93 8.83 0.12
C TRP A 51 17.44 9.67 1.29
N SER A 52 18.29 10.68 1.04
CA SER A 52 18.91 11.50 2.07
C SER A 52 17.91 12.37 2.85
N ARG A 53 16.67 12.53 2.38
CA ARG A 53 15.63 13.35 3.01
C ARG A 53 14.43 12.52 3.47
N TYR A 54 14.68 11.41 4.18
CA TYR A 54 13.58 10.64 4.77
C TYR A 54 13.14 11.27 6.09
N HIS A 55 11.91 11.77 6.14
CA HIS A 55 11.31 12.27 7.38
C HIS A 55 10.64 11.12 8.15
N VAL A 56 10.91 11.01 9.45
CA VAL A 56 10.32 9.97 10.35
C VAL A 56 8.79 9.95 10.32
N ARG A 57 8.15 11.06 9.92
CA ARG A 57 6.69 11.22 9.83
C ARG A 57 6.01 10.20 8.92
N TYR A 58 6.67 9.80 7.82
CA TYR A 58 6.12 8.80 6.90
C TYR A 58 6.04 7.41 7.53
N TYR A 59 6.97 7.08 8.42
CA TYR A 59 7.00 5.81 9.13
C TYR A 59 5.83 5.68 10.11
N ALA A 60 5.56 6.72 10.89
CA ALA A 60 4.43 6.72 11.84
C ALA A 60 3.08 6.55 11.11
N MET A 61 2.91 7.22 9.96
CA MET A 61 1.70 7.07 9.14
C MET A 61 1.56 5.65 8.59
N ALA A 62 2.65 5.04 8.11
CA ALA A 62 2.65 3.68 7.59
C ALA A 62 2.32 2.65 8.68
N LEU A 63 2.88 2.81 9.88
CA LEU A 63 2.56 1.95 11.02
C LEU A 63 1.10 2.08 11.45
N LEU A 64 0.57 3.31 11.50
CA LEU A 64 -0.83 3.52 11.85
C LEU A 64 -1.76 2.90 10.79
N PHE A 65 -1.44 3.07 9.51
CA PHE A 65 -2.18 2.43 8.43
C PHE A 65 -2.15 0.90 8.55
N LEU A 66 -0.97 0.31 8.80
CA LEU A 66 -0.83 -1.14 8.96
C LEU A 66 -1.63 -1.65 10.17
N ALA A 67 -1.59 -0.93 11.29
CA ALA A 67 -2.37 -1.28 12.47
C ALA A 67 -3.87 -1.28 12.15
N PHE A 68 -4.36 -0.23 11.49
CA PHE A 68 -5.76 -0.10 11.08
C PHE A 68 -6.19 -1.17 10.06
N ASP A 69 -5.34 -1.46 9.06
CA ASP A 69 -5.64 -2.48 8.04
C ASP A 69 -5.78 -3.88 8.64
N MET A 70 -4.98 -4.20 9.66
CA MET A 70 -5.14 -5.45 10.40
C MET A 70 -6.49 -5.58 11.11
N GLU A 71 -7.14 -4.49 11.48
CA GLU A 71 -8.46 -4.50 12.13
C GLU A 71 -9.53 -5.07 11.19
N MET A 72 -9.45 -4.73 9.90
CA MET A 72 -10.38 -5.23 8.88
C MET A 72 -10.26 -6.75 8.70
N VAL A 73 -9.05 -7.29 8.82
CA VAL A 73 -8.80 -8.74 8.80
C VAL A 73 -9.55 -9.43 9.96
N PHE A 74 -9.66 -8.80 11.13
CA PHE A 74 -10.42 -9.33 12.26
C PHE A 74 -11.94 -9.15 12.12
N MET A 75 -12.40 -8.13 11.39
CA MET A 75 -13.83 -7.92 11.15
C MET A 75 -14.46 -8.98 10.24
N TYR A 76 -13.72 -9.53 9.28
CA TYR A 76 -14.24 -10.58 8.39
C TYR A 76 -14.71 -11.86 9.12
N PRO A 77 -13.88 -12.55 9.94
CA PRO A 77 -14.32 -13.73 10.66
C PRO A 77 -15.41 -13.41 11.69
N TRP A 78 -15.35 -12.25 12.35
CA TRP A 78 -16.41 -11.81 13.24
C TRP A 78 -17.77 -11.71 12.52
N ALA A 79 -17.81 -11.12 11.32
CA ALA A 79 -19.05 -10.97 10.56
C ALA A 79 -19.69 -12.33 10.21
N VAL A 80 -18.88 -13.39 10.08
CA VAL A 80 -19.36 -14.76 9.88
C VAL A 80 -19.94 -15.32 11.19
N VAL A 81 -19.23 -15.16 12.32
CA VAL A 81 -19.65 -15.69 13.64
C VAL A 81 -20.86 -14.94 14.21
N PHE A 82 -21.06 -13.67 13.84
CA PHE A 82 -22.19 -12.86 14.29
C PHE A 82 -23.55 -13.52 14.00
N VAL A 83 -23.65 -14.33 12.95
CA VAL A 83 -24.88 -15.05 12.60
C VAL A 83 -25.26 -16.10 13.66
N GLU A 84 -24.27 -16.70 14.33
CA GLU A 84 -24.47 -17.77 15.32
C GLU A 84 -24.58 -17.20 16.74
N GLU A 85 -23.72 -16.24 17.10
CA GLU A 85 -23.59 -15.70 18.46
C GLU A 85 -24.46 -14.43 18.72
N GLY A 86 -24.90 -13.74 17.66
CA GLY A 86 -25.80 -12.59 17.75
C GLY A 86 -25.26 -11.43 18.61
N VAL A 87 -25.98 -11.07 19.66
CA VAL A 87 -25.73 -9.86 20.46
C VAL A 87 -24.42 -9.92 21.24
N LEU A 88 -23.97 -11.10 21.66
CA LEU A 88 -22.71 -11.22 22.40
C LEU A 88 -21.52 -10.87 21.51
N ALA A 89 -21.48 -11.42 20.30
CA ALA A 89 -20.49 -11.06 19.29
C ALA A 89 -20.55 -9.56 18.92
N LEU A 90 -21.73 -8.94 18.93
CA LEU A 90 -21.84 -7.48 18.71
C LEU A 90 -21.11 -6.67 19.79
N ILE A 91 -21.28 -7.05 21.06
CA ILE A 91 -20.64 -6.36 22.18
C ILE A 91 -19.11 -6.51 22.11
N GLU A 92 -18.62 -7.71 21.77
CA GLU A 92 -17.19 -7.97 21.60
C GLU A 92 -16.58 -7.12 20.48
N MET A 93 -17.27 -7.01 19.33
CA MET A 93 -16.81 -6.15 18.23
C MET A 93 -16.89 -4.67 18.57
N LEU A 94 -17.93 -4.23 19.29
CA LEU A 94 -18.01 -2.84 19.73
C LEU A 94 -16.86 -2.51 20.70
N MET A 95 -16.55 -3.41 21.62
CA MET A 95 -15.40 -3.28 22.52
C MET A 95 -14.08 -3.22 21.75
N PHE A 96 -13.90 -4.08 20.75
CA PHE A 96 -12.75 -4.07 19.86
C PHE A 96 -12.59 -2.71 19.16
N ILE A 97 -13.65 -2.20 18.51
CA ILE A 97 -13.64 -0.90 17.83
C ILE A 97 -13.29 0.24 18.81
N VAL A 98 -13.84 0.23 20.02
CA VAL A 98 -13.54 1.27 21.04
C VAL A 98 -12.06 1.29 21.38
N ILE A 99 -11.42 0.13 21.56
CA ILE A 99 -9.98 0.04 21.87
C ILE A 99 -9.14 0.64 20.73
N LEU A 100 -9.53 0.41 19.47
CA LEU A 100 -8.81 0.92 18.30
C LEU A 100 -8.96 2.44 18.16
N VAL A 101 -10.19 2.95 18.36
CA VAL A 101 -10.46 4.39 18.38
C VAL A 101 -9.64 5.08 19.46
N LEU A 102 -9.47 4.46 20.65
CA LEU A 102 -8.59 4.99 21.69
C LEU A 102 -7.12 5.07 21.24
N GLY A 103 -6.64 4.07 20.48
CA GLY A 103 -5.31 4.09 19.87
C GLY A 103 -5.12 5.25 18.89
N ILE A 104 -6.12 5.51 18.03
CA ILE A 104 -6.11 6.64 17.08
C ILE A 104 -6.14 7.97 17.83
N LEU A 105 -6.98 8.10 18.86
CA LEU A 105 -7.06 9.30 19.70
C LEU A 105 -5.72 9.58 20.39
N TYR A 106 -5.05 8.55 20.88
CA TYR A 106 -3.70 8.67 21.45
C TYR A 106 -2.68 9.16 20.41
N ALA A 107 -2.67 8.56 19.22
CA ALA A 107 -1.76 8.96 18.14
C ALA A 107 -2.01 10.42 17.68
N TRP A 108 -3.27 10.86 17.67
CA TRP A 108 -3.62 12.24 17.39
C TRP A 108 -3.09 13.17 18.49
N ARG A 109 -3.29 12.83 19.77
CA ARG A 109 -2.77 13.62 20.90
C ARG A 109 -1.25 13.80 20.82
N GLU A 110 -0.52 12.75 20.42
CA GLU A 110 0.95 12.77 20.26
C GLU A 110 1.40 13.58 19.02
N GLY A 111 0.47 14.01 18.18
CA GLY A 111 0.77 14.79 17.00
C GLY A 111 1.34 13.98 15.84
N ALA A 112 1.23 12.64 15.87
CA ALA A 112 1.66 11.75 14.79
C ALA A 112 0.96 12.09 13.45
N LEU A 113 -0.22 12.70 13.52
CA LEU A 113 -1.04 13.09 12.37
C LEU A 113 -0.83 14.56 11.92
N ARG A 114 0.02 15.34 12.61
CA ARG A 114 0.20 16.76 12.26
C ARG A 114 1.04 16.89 11.00
N TRP A 115 0.58 17.71 10.05
CA TRP A 115 1.25 18.03 8.80
C TRP A 115 1.51 19.55 8.69
N ALA A 116 2.37 20.05 9.56
CA ALA A 116 2.97 21.39 9.47
C ALA A 116 4.51 21.25 9.48
#